data_AF-A0AAD5M9B4-F1
#
_entry.id   AF-A0AAD5M9B4-F1
#
_cell.length_a   1.000
_cell.length_b   1.000
_cell.length_c   1.000
_cell.angle_alpha   90.00
_cell.angle_beta   90.00
_cell.angle_gamma   90.00
#
_symmetry.space_group_name_H-M   'P 1'
#
loop_
_entity.id
_entity.type
_entity.pdbx_description
1 polymer ?
#
loop_
_entity_poly.entity_id
_entity_poly.type
_entity_poly.pdbx_seq_one_letter_code
_entity_poly.pdbx_strand_id
1 'polypeptide(L)'
;MGDTRLNHLGSILESRNSALRREAAVAFGKYCLSDDKVAEVLLTHICSTSWDGRVAAADASNSLLLNMEAYSGNIEDSPISSALQDVDAAFVLKTFNPFLRDVPRPILCQTSACEE
;
A
#
# COMPACT_ATOMS: atom_id res chain seq x y z
N MET A 1 -14.69 -8.67 17.77
CA MET A 1 -14.83 -7.31 18.35
C MET A 1 -13.59 -6.41 18.11
N GLY A 2 -12.51 -6.90 17.44
CA GLY A 2 -11.34 -6.09 17.08
C GLY A 2 -11.54 -5.26 15.80
N ASP A 3 -12.39 -5.74 14.90
CA ASP A 3 -12.52 -5.25 13.52
C ASP A 3 -13.05 -3.81 13.44
N THR A 4 -13.91 -3.41 14.38
CA THR A 4 -14.49 -2.05 14.43
C THR A 4 -13.44 -1.00 14.81
N ARG A 5 -12.48 -1.34 15.69
CA ARG A 5 -11.49 -0.39 16.18
C ARG A 5 -10.44 -0.07 15.11
N LEU A 6 -10.02 -1.08 14.36
CA LEU A 6 -9.07 -0.92 13.26
C LEU A 6 -9.68 -0.12 12.11
N ASN A 7 -10.92 -0.42 11.72
CA ASN A 7 -11.63 0.37 10.71
C ASN A 7 -11.82 1.83 11.15
N HIS A 8 -12.12 2.06 12.44
CA HIS A 8 -12.22 3.42 12.98
C HIS A 8 -10.85 4.12 12.97
N LEU A 9 -9.77 3.43 13.31
CA LEU A 9 -8.43 3.98 13.23
C LEU A 9 -8.07 4.36 11.78
N GLY A 10 -8.42 3.51 10.80
CA GLY A 10 -8.29 3.80 9.39
C GLY A 10 -9.05 5.07 8.99
N SER A 11 -10.30 5.24 9.41
CA SER A 11 -11.07 6.45 9.07
C SER A 11 -10.47 7.74 9.63
N ILE A 12 -9.69 7.68 10.72
CA ILE A 12 -8.97 8.85 11.25
C ILE A 12 -7.84 9.30 10.32
N LEU A 13 -7.29 8.43 9.47
CA LEU A 13 -6.34 8.83 8.42
C LEU A 13 -6.96 9.79 7.40
N GLU A 14 -8.28 9.82 7.27
CA GLU A 14 -9.03 10.78 6.43
C GLU A 14 -9.44 12.06 7.17
N SER A 15 -9.03 12.20 8.44
CA SER A 15 -9.38 13.37 9.24
C SER A 15 -8.86 14.66 8.61
N ARG A 16 -9.66 15.73 8.70
CA ARG A 16 -9.21 17.09 8.32
C ARG A 16 -8.13 17.64 9.26
N ASN A 17 -7.99 17.06 10.46
CA ASN A 17 -6.99 17.45 11.43
C ASN A 17 -5.70 16.64 11.20
N SER A 18 -4.63 17.32 10.78
CA SER A 18 -3.33 16.71 10.52
C SER A 18 -2.70 16.05 11.74
N ALA A 19 -2.93 16.58 12.95
CA ALA A 19 -2.44 15.95 14.17
C ALA A 19 -3.13 14.59 14.39
N LEU A 20 -4.45 14.50 14.17
CA LEU A 20 -5.17 13.23 14.29
C LEU A 20 -4.68 12.19 13.28
N ARG A 21 -4.43 12.60 12.03
CA ARG A 21 -3.87 11.70 11.01
C ARG A 21 -2.51 11.14 11.43
N ARG A 22 -1.63 12.00 11.94
CA ARG A 22 -0.30 11.60 12.42
C ARG A 22 -0.38 10.65 13.61
N GLU A 23 -1.22 10.95 14.60
CA GLU A 23 -1.41 10.06 15.75
C GLU A 23 -2.00 8.71 15.33
N ALA A 24 -2.93 8.69 14.36
CA ALA A 24 -3.46 7.46 13.82
C ALA A 24 -2.36 6.65 13.12
N ALA A 25 -1.52 7.28 12.29
CA ALA A 25 -0.38 6.65 11.64
C ALA A 25 0.59 6.00 12.65
N VAL A 26 0.94 6.72 13.72
CA VAL A 26 1.77 6.16 14.80
C VAL A 26 1.08 4.98 15.50
N ALA A 27 -0.23 5.07 15.73
CA ALA A 27 -0.99 3.99 16.36
C ALA A 27 -1.06 2.71 15.50
N PHE A 28 -1.04 2.84 14.16
CA PHE A 28 -0.90 1.69 13.26
C PHE A 28 0.41 0.92 13.48
N GLY A 29 1.45 1.57 14.00
CA GLY A 29 2.71 0.93 14.40
C GLY A 29 2.58 -0.17 15.45
N LYS A 30 1.44 -0.25 16.16
CA LYS A 30 1.17 -1.30 17.17
C LYS A 30 0.55 -2.56 16.58
N TYR A 31 0.25 -2.57 15.29
CA TYR A 31 -0.33 -3.70 14.58
C TYR A 31 0.76 -4.49 13.83
N CYS A 32 0.41 -5.68 13.36
CA CYS A 32 1.30 -6.55 12.58
C CYS A 32 0.75 -6.72 11.16
N LEU A 33 1.62 -6.69 10.15
CA LEU A 33 1.23 -6.92 8.75
C LEU A 33 0.82 -8.38 8.47
N SER A 34 1.11 -9.31 9.37
CA SER A 34 0.60 -10.69 9.28
C SER A 34 -0.92 -10.78 9.52
N ASP A 35 -1.56 -9.71 9.99
CA ASP A 35 -3.02 -9.60 10.05
C ASP A 35 -3.54 -9.02 8.73
N ASP A 36 -4.17 -9.87 7.92
CA ASP A 36 -4.74 -9.50 6.61
C ASP A 36 -5.68 -8.29 6.71
N LYS A 37 -6.38 -8.11 7.84
CA LYS A 37 -7.29 -6.98 8.01
C LYS A 37 -6.55 -5.65 8.10
N VAL A 38 -5.36 -5.65 8.69
CA VAL A 38 -4.50 -4.46 8.78
C VAL A 38 -4.04 -4.05 7.39
N ALA A 39 -3.62 -5.03 6.57
CA ALA A 39 -3.25 -4.78 5.18
C ALA A 39 -4.42 -4.26 4.34
N GLU A 40 -5.62 -4.85 4.47
CA GLU A 40 -6.83 -4.42 3.77
C GLU A 40 -7.22 -2.97 4.10
N VAL A 41 -7.19 -2.60 5.39
CA VAL A 41 -7.52 -1.25 5.85
C VAL A 41 -6.50 -0.24 5.34
N LEU A 42 -5.20 -0.53 5.44
CA LEU A 42 -4.16 0.37 4.93
C LEU A 42 -4.26 0.53 3.41
N LEU A 43 -4.48 -0.55 2.65
CA LEU A 43 -4.63 -0.49 1.20
C LEU A 43 -5.81 0.40 0.78
N THR A 44 -6.93 0.32 1.51
CA THR A 44 -8.10 1.18 1.29
C THR A 44 -7.71 2.67 1.36
N HIS A 45 -6.91 3.07 2.34
CA HIS A 45 -6.50 4.45 2.53
C HIS A 45 -5.31 4.89 1.66
N ILE A 46 -4.43 3.96 1.26
CA ILE A 46 -3.40 4.21 0.23
C ILE A 46 -4.04 4.53 -1.12
N CYS A 47 -5.18 3.91 -1.43
CA CYS A 47 -5.97 4.18 -2.63
C CYS A 47 -7.00 5.32 -2.43
N SER A 48 -6.91 6.08 -1.34
CA SER A 48 -7.84 7.18 -1.06
C SER A 48 -7.82 8.24 -2.16
N THR A 49 -8.96 8.87 -2.40
CA THR A 49 -9.04 10.05 -3.28
C THR A 49 -8.39 11.28 -2.65
N SER A 50 -8.32 11.33 -1.32
CA SER A 50 -7.67 12.39 -0.55
C SER A 50 -6.15 12.27 -0.60
N TRP A 51 -5.46 13.32 -1.05
CA TRP A 51 -4.00 13.38 -1.00
C TRP A 51 -3.49 13.18 0.43
N ASP A 52 -4.07 13.92 1.37
CA ASP A 52 -3.73 13.86 2.79
C ASP A 52 -3.97 12.48 3.41
N GLY A 53 -5.05 11.81 3.00
CA GLY A 53 -5.37 10.45 3.42
C GLY A 53 -4.33 9.44 2.94
N ARG A 54 -3.92 9.55 1.67
CA ARG A 54 -2.85 8.70 1.10
C ARG A 54 -1.51 8.89 1.81
N VAL A 55 -1.13 10.14 2.09
CA VAL A 55 0.11 10.44 2.83
C VAL A 55 0.05 9.84 4.24
N ALA A 56 -1.05 10.04 4.96
CA ALA A 56 -1.22 9.49 6.30
C ALA A 56 -1.20 7.95 6.31
N ALA A 57 -1.79 7.31 5.29
CA ALA A 57 -1.73 5.86 5.14
C ALA A 57 -0.30 5.35 4.84
N ALA A 58 0.48 6.09 4.05
CA ALA A 58 1.89 5.78 3.83
C ALA A 58 2.72 5.90 5.12
N ASP A 59 2.48 6.96 5.91
CA ASP A 59 3.12 7.14 7.22
C ASP A 59 2.73 6.02 8.20
N ALA A 60 1.48 5.54 8.13
CA ALA A 60 0.99 4.42 8.92
C ALA A 60 1.70 3.11 8.54
N SER A 61 1.85 2.84 7.24
CA SER A 61 2.62 1.71 6.72
C SER A 61 4.08 1.76 7.18
N ASN A 62 4.72 2.93 7.11
CA ASN A 62 6.08 3.12 7.62
C ASN A 62 6.17 2.85 9.13
N SER A 63 5.23 3.39 9.91
CA SER A 63 5.17 3.17 11.36
C SER A 63 4.99 1.70 11.72
N LEU A 64 4.20 0.96 10.94
CA LEU A 64 4.04 -0.49 11.08
C LEU A 64 5.36 -1.20 10.79
N LEU A 65 5.96 -0.96 9.62
CA LEU A 65 7.20 -1.62 9.19
C LEU A 65 8.37 -1.38 10.14
N LEU A 66 8.49 -0.18 10.71
CA LEU A 66 9.54 0.14 11.69
C LEU A 66 9.42 -0.66 13.00
N ASN A 67 8.23 -1.15 13.34
CA ASN A 67 7.99 -1.96 14.52
C ASN A 67 8.00 -3.46 14.23
N MET A 68 8.23 -3.87 12.97
CA MET A 68 8.41 -5.27 12.62
C MET A 68 9.84 -5.71 12.85
N GLU A 69 10.01 -6.98 13.22
CA GLU A 69 11.33 -7.60 13.27
C GLU A 69 11.94 -7.65 11.87
N ALA A 70 13.26 -7.43 11.80
CA ALA A 70 13.98 -7.55 10.55
C ALA A 70 13.82 -8.98 10.00
N TYR A 71 13.54 -9.09 8.71
CA TYR A 71 13.48 -10.39 8.05
C TYR A 71 14.85 -11.08 8.17
N SER A 72 14.88 -12.21 8.88
CA SER A 72 16.11 -12.97 9.17
C SER A 72 16.38 -14.10 8.17
N GLY A 73 15.54 -14.24 7.15
CA GLY A 73 15.72 -15.26 6.11
C GLY A 73 16.76 -14.84 5.08
N ASN A 74 17.25 -15.81 4.31
CA ASN A 74 18.06 -15.52 3.14
C ASN A 74 17.16 -14.88 2.09
N ILE A 75 17.51 -13.68 1.63
CA ILE A 75 16.87 -13.07 0.47
C ILE A 75 17.41 -13.82 -0.74
N GLU A 76 16.59 -14.69 -1.32
CA GLU A 76 16.94 -15.36 -2.57
C GLU A 76 16.82 -14.36 -3.73
N ASP A 77 17.85 -14.30 -4.57
CA ASP A 77 17.80 -13.49 -5.78
C ASP A 77 16.70 -14.04 -6.70
N SER A 78 15.61 -13.27 -6.83
CA SER A 78 14.54 -13.60 -7.76
C SER A 78 15.10 -13.60 -9.20
N PRO A 79 14.65 -14.50 -10.09
CA PRO A 79 15.00 -14.46 -11.52
C PRO A 79 14.77 -13.09 -12.19
N ILE A 80 13.86 -12.29 -11.62
CA ILE A 80 13.56 -10.92 -12.06
C ILE A 80 14.80 -10.01 -11.90
N SER A 81 15.63 -10.22 -10.89
CA SER A 81 16.84 -9.41 -10.65
C SER A 81 17.83 -9.47 -11.82
N SER A 82 18.02 -10.66 -12.42
CA SER A 82 18.82 -10.84 -13.62
C SER A 82 18.15 -10.18 -14.84
N ALA A 83 16.83 -10.32 -14.97
CA ALA A 83 16.08 -9.69 -16.06
C ALA A 83 16.10 -8.15 -16.00
N LEU A 84 16.28 -7.55 -14.82
CA LEU A 84 16.46 -6.10 -14.68
C LEU A 84 17.74 -5.59 -15.36
N GLN A 85 18.75 -6.43 -15.54
CA GLN A 85 20.00 -6.06 -16.22
C GLN A 85 19.79 -5.90 -17.73
N ASP A 86 18.80 -6.61 -18.29
CA ASP A 86 18.50 -6.66 -19.73
C ASP A 86 17.35 -5.72 -20.13
N VAL A 87 16.98 -4.76 -19.28
CA VAL A 87 15.88 -3.82 -19.56
C VAL A 87 16.25 -2.88 -20.71
N ASP A 88 15.58 -3.04 -21.85
CA ASP A 88 15.66 -2.12 -22.99
C ASP A 88 14.68 -0.95 -22.82
N ALA A 89 15.21 0.20 -22.41
CA ALA A 89 14.43 1.43 -22.25
C ALA A 89 13.75 1.90 -23.55
N ALA A 90 14.38 1.69 -24.72
CA ALA A 90 13.81 2.10 -25.99
C ALA A 90 12.62 1.21 -26.38
N PHE A 91 12.71 -0.09 -26.09
CA PHE A 91 11.59 -1.01 -26.26
C PHE A 91 10.43 -0.66 -25.30
N VAL A 92 10.72 -0.40 -24.02
CA VAL A 92 9.71 -0.01 -23.02
C VAL A 92 9.00 1.27 -23.45
N LEU A 93 9.73 2.33 -23.83
CA LEU A 93 9.13 3.60 -24.25
C LEU A 93 8.26 3.49 -25.51
N LYS A 94 8.51 2.50 -26.37
CA LYS A 94 7.70 2.27 -27.58
C LYS A 94 6.45 1.43 -27.32
N THR A 95 6.48 0.57 -26.30
CA THR A 95 5.43 -0.44 -26.07
C THR A 95 4.59 -0.18 -24.83
N PHE A 96 5.01 0.72 -23.93
CA PHE A 96 4.28 0.97 -22.68
C PHE A 96 2.91 1.62 -22.90
N ASN A 97 1.97 1.32 -21.99
CA ASN A 97 0.72 2.04 -21.85
C ASN A 97 0.96 3.29 -20.99
N PRO A 98 0.71 4.52 -21.49
CA PRO A 98 1.03 5.73 -20.74
C PRO A 98 0.17 5.89 -19.48
N PHE A 99 0.83 6.09 -18.34
CA PHE A 99 0.19 6.42 -17.06
C PHE A 99 -0.31 7.87 -17.05
N LEU A 100 -1.39 8.12 -17.78
CA LEU A 100 -2.10 9.38 -17.75
C LEU A 100 -3.05 9.40 -16.54
N ARG A 101 -3.47 10.60 -16.13
CA ARG A 101 -4.48 10.76 -15.08
C ARG A 101 -5.80 10.17 -15.55
N ASP A 102 -6.16 9.00 -15.01
CA ASP A 102 -7.43 8.37 -15.35
C ASP A 102 -8.62 9.23 -14.91
N VAL A 103 -9.56 9.38 -15.84
CA VAL A 103 -10.98 9.70 -15.59
C VAL A 103 -11.60 8.46 -14.95
N PRO A 104 -12.39 8.56 -13.86
CA PRO A 104 -12.71 7.40 -13.02
C PRO A 104 -13.38 6.28 -13.83
N ARG A 105 -12.75 5.11 -13.84
CA ARG A 105 -13.43 3.83 -14.12
C ARG A 105 -13.30 2.91 -12.93
N PRO A 106 -14.32 2.07 -12.68
CA PRO A 106 -14.58 1.51 -11.37
C PRO A 106 -13.58 0.39 -11.04
N ILE A 107 -13.01 0.47 -9.84
CA ILE A 107 -12.54 -0.65 -9.02
C ILE A 107 -11.79 -1.74 -9.80
N LEU A 108 -10.53 -1.48 -10.15
CA LEU A 108 -9.55 -2.55 -10.33
C LEU A 108 -9.02 -2.95 -8.94
N CYS A 109 -9.91 -3.60 -8.20
CA CYS A 109 -9.59 -4.40 -7.04
C CYS A 109 -10.31 -5.73 -7.19
N GLN A 110 -9.95 -6.51 -8.22
CA GLN A 110 -10.20 -7.95 -8.27
C GLN A 110 -9.03 -8.63 -8.99
N THR A 111 -8.10 -9.13 -8.19
CA THR A 111 -7.32 -10.32 -8.53
C THR A 111 -8.29 -11.48 -8.75
N SER A 112 -8.46 -11.94 -9.99
CA SER A 112 -8.63 -13.36 -10.34
C SER A 112 -8.86 -13.58 -11.84
N ALA A 113 -8.26 -14.66 -12.33
CA ALA A 113 -8.58 -15.38 -13.57
C ALA A 113 -8.20 -14.75 -14.92
N CYS A 114 -6.96 -15.02 -15.35
CA CYS A 114 -6.72 -15.44 -16.73
C CYS A 114 -6.33 -16.92 -16.71
N GLU A 115 -7.34 -17.80 -16.69
CA GLU A 115 -7.23 -19.15 -17.23
C GLU A 115 -8.23 -19.26 -18.39
N GLU A 116 -7.74 -19.86 -19.47
CA GLU A 116 -8.30 -20.17 -20.80
C GLU A 116 -8.37 -19.03 -21.84
#